data_AF-A0A2J6RC26-F1
#
_entry.id   AF-A0A2J6RC26-F1
#
_cell.length_a   1.000
_cell.length_b   1.000
_cell.length_c   1.000
_cell.angle_alpha   90.00
_cell.angle_beta   90.00
_cell.angle_gamma   90.00
#
_symmetry.space_group_name_H-M   'P 1'
#
loop_
_entity.id
_entity.type
_entity.pdbx_description
1 polymer ?
#
loop_
_entity_poly.entity_id
_entity_poly.type
_entity_poly.pdbx_seq_one_letter_code
_entity_poly.pdbx_strand_id
1 'polypeptide(L)' 'HNHPPSESPTEHPGARKLDPKAIAAVKALEENGVSVKETLEILHRENPSVRYLPRDIYNARAAIKRD' A
#
# COMPACT_ATOMS: atom_id res chain seq x y z
N HIS A 1 15.39 27.53 -20.04
CA HIS A 1 14.76 26.43 -19.30
C HIS A 1 15.87 25.49 -18.83
N ASN A 2 16.25 25.55 -17.55
CA ASN A 2 17.27 24.69 -16.94
C ASN A 2 16.67 24.18 -15.63
N HIS A 3 16.23 22.93 -15.60
CA HIS A 3 15.99 22.23 -14.36
C HIS A 3 16.69 20.87 -14.45
N PRO A 4 17.45 20.45 -13.42
CA PRO A 4 18.06 19.13 -13.39
C PRO A 4 16.98 18.03 -13.34
N PRO A 5 17.27 16.81 -13.83
CA PRO A 5 16.40 15.66 -13.64
C PRO A 5 16.28 15.36 -12.14
N SER A 6 15.05 15.22 -11.63
CA SER A 6 14.79 14.94 -10.21
C SER A 6 15.49 13.65 -9.76
N GLU A 7 16.40 13.76 -8.79
CA GLU A 7 17.12 12.66 -8.13
C GLU A 7 16.41 12.16 -6.85
N SER A 8 15.07 12.19 -6.81
CA SER A 8 14.30 11.72 -5.66
C SER A 8 13.53 10.43 -5.97
N PRO A 9 13.98 9.24 -5.50
CA PRO A 9 13.19 8.00 -5.57
C PRO A 9 11.88 8.08 -4.77
N THR A 10 11.64 9.19 -4.06
CA THR A 10 10.43 9.52 -3.32
C THR A 10 9.25 9.99 -4.18
N GLU A 11 9.45 10.28 -5.48
CA GLU A 11 8.42 10.83 -6.39
C GLU A 11 7.68 9.79 -7.25
N HIS A 12 8.00 8.49 -7.13
CA HIS A 12 7.34 7.46 -7.93
C HIS A 12 6.25 6.73 -7.12
N PRO A 13 4.95 7.10 -7.25
CA PRO A 13 3.84 6.37 -6.62
C PRO A 13 3.70 4.92 -7.12
N GLY A 14 4.41 4.54 -8.20
CA GLY A 14 4.43 3.18 -8.72
C GLY A 14 5.30 2.19 -7.93
N ALA A 15 6.21 2.66 -7.07
CA ALA A 15 7.18 1.82 -6.37
C ALA A 15 6.92 1.68 -4.85
N ARG A 16 5.87 2.33 -4.32
CA ARG A 16 5.50 2.22 -2.91
C ARG A 16 4.95 0.81 -2.65
N LYS A 17 5.82 -0.11 -2.26
CA LYS A 17 5.43 -1.45 -1.82
C LYS A 17 4.91 -1.38 -0.38
N LEU A 18 3.86 -2.11 -0.09
CA LEU A 18 3.42 -2.34 1.29
C LEU A 18 4.53 -3.09 2.03
N ASP A 19 4.78 -2.69 3.27
CA ASP A 19 5.62 -3.46 4.18
C ASP A 19 5.07 -4.89 4.37
N PRO A 20 5.93 -5.89 4.63
CA PRO A 20 5.50 -7.28 4.84
C PRO A 20 4.42 -7.42 5.92
N LYS A 21 4.52 -6.60 6.98
CA LYS A 21 3.51 -6.54 8.05
C LYS A 21 2.16 -6.06 7.52
N ALA A 22 2.17 -5.04 6.67
CA ALA A 22 0.95 -4.53 6.06
C ALA A 22 0.36 -5.52 5.05
N ILE A 23 1.19 -6.25 4.30
CA ILE A 23 0.72 -7.34 3.42
C ILE A 23 0.04 -8.45 4.24
N ALA A 24 0.64 -8.86 5.36
CA ALA A 24 0.04 -9.84 6.27
C ALA A 24 -1.29 -9.36 6.84
N ALA A 25 -1.39 -8.08 7.23
CA ALA A 25 -2.64 -7.47 7.67
C ALA A 25 -3.69 -7.45 6.55
N VAL A 26 -3.32 -7.06 5.32
CA VAL A 26 -4.22 -7.08 4.16
C VAL A 26 -4.75 -8.50 3.89
N LYS A 27 -3.89 -9.52 4.00
CA LYS A 27 -4.28 -10.92 3.83
C LYS A 27 -5.32 -11.34 4.87
N ALA A 28 -5.01 -11.13 6.16
CA ALA A 28 -5.93 -11.46 7.24
C ALA A 28 -7.27 -10.72 7.11
N LEU A 29 -7.24 -9.43 6.77
CA LEU A 29 -8.45 -8.62 6.59
C LEU A 29 -9.26 -9.08 5.37
N GLU A 30 -8.63 -9.46 4.26
CA GLU A 30 -9.32 -10.07 3.12
C GLU A 30 -10.02 -11.37 3.50
N GLU A 31 -9.34 -12.27 4.22
CA GLU A 31 -9.89 -13.56 4.67
C GLU A 31 -11.08 -13.38 5.62
N ASN A 32 -11.13 -12.26 6.36
CA ASN A 32 -12.26 -11.89 7.21
C ASN A 32 -13.39 -11.15 6.45
N GLY A 33 -13.27 -10.98 5.13
CA GLY A 33 -14.27 -10.30 4.30
C GLY A 33 -14.28 -8.77 4.42
N VAL A 34 -13.23 -8.19 5.00
CA VAL A 34 -13.13 -6.73 5.21
C VAL A 34 -12.97 -6.01 3.86
N SER A 35 -13.68 -4.89 3.72
CA SER A 35 -13.61 -4.09 2.48
C SER A 35 -12.25 -3.41 2.29
N VAL A 36 -11.91 -3.04 1.06
CA VAL A 36 -10.65 -2.32 0.77
C VAL A 36 -10.58 -0.97 1.51
N LYS A 37 -11.70 -0.25 1.60
CA LYS A 37 -11.76 1.03 2.31
C LYS A 37 -11.48 0.85 3.79
N GLU A 38 -12.13 -0.12 4.42
CA GLU A 38 -11.94 -0.40 5.84
C GLU A 38 -10.53 -0.93 6.13
N THR A 39 -9.98 -1.78 5.24
CA THR A 39 -8.57 -2.21 5.29
C THR A 39 -7.62 -1.01 5.29
N LEU A 40 -7.89 -0.02 4.43
CA LEU A 40 -7.07 1.19 4.33
C LEU A 40 -7.11 2.02 5.62
N GLU A 41 -8.30 2.18 6.22
CA GLU A 41 -8.47 2.91 7.48
C GLU A 41 -7.76 2.22 8.65
N ILE A 42 -7.81 0.89 8.71
CA ILE A 42 -7.09 0.09 9.71
C ILE A 42 -5.58 0.27 9.56
N LEU A 43 -5.04 0.11 8.35
CA LEU A 43 -3.61 0.28 8.10
C LEU A 43 -3.13 1.71 8.40
N HIS A 44 -3.96 2.72 8.13
CA HIS A 44 -3.61 4.09 8.45
C HIS A 44 -3.64 4.36 9.97
N ARG A 45 -4.52 3.69 10.71
CA ARG A 45 -4.52 3.74 12.18
C ARG A 45 -3.29 3.06 12.78
N GLU A 46 -2.86 1.93 12.22
CA GLU A 46 -1.68 1.21 12.70
C GLU A 46 -0.38 1.94 12.35
N ASN A 47 -0.30 2.52 11.15
CA ASN A 47 0.87 3.25 10.67
C ASN A 47 0.44 4.64 10.15
N PRO A 48 0.15 5.61 11.04
CA PRO A 48 -0.29 6.95 10.63
C PRO A 48 0.77 7.75 9.88
N SER A 49 2.05 7.39 10.07
CA SER A 49 3.19 7.97 9.35
C SER A 49 3.23 7.56 7.87
N VAL A 50 2.52 6.49 7.49
CA VAL A 50 2.51 5.99 6.13
C VAL A 50 1.16 6.31 5.47
N ARG A 51 1.23 7.03 4.35
CA ARG A 51 0.06 7.33 3.54
C ARG A 51 -0.14 6.24 2.49
N TYR A 52 -0.90 5.22 2.86
CA TYR A 52 -1.38 4.19 1.95
C TYR A 52 -2.47 4.74 1.04
N LEU A 53 -2.57 4.17 -0.16
CA LEU A 53 -3.62 4.44 -1.13
C LEU A 53 -4.47 3.17 -1.34
N PRO A 54 -5.74 3.31 -1.77
CA PRO A 54 -6.56 2.14 -2.13
C PRO A 54 -5.88 1.22 -3.14
N ARG A 55 -5.09 1.78 -4.08
CA ARG A 55 -4.32 1.03 -5.09
C ARG A 55 -3.31 0.08 -4.47
N ASP A 56 -2.69 0.46 -3.36
CA ASP A 56 -1.72 -0.38 -2.67
C ASP A 56 -2.41 -1.66 -2.16
N ILE A 57 -3.62 -1.53 -1.62
CA ILE A 57 -4.42 -2.66 -1.15
C ILE A 57 -4.78 -3.59 -2.31
N TYR A 58 -5.23 -3.03 -3.43
CA TYR A 58 -5.52 -3.83 -4.63
C TYR A 58 -4.28 -4.58 -5.14
N ASN A 59 -3.13 -3.92 -5.15
CA ASN A 59 -1.86 -4.54 -5.56
C ASN A 59 -1.46 -5.67 -4.59
N ALA A 60 -1.61 -5.47 -3.29
CA ALA A 60 -1.33 -6.52 -2.30
C ALA A 60 -2.28 -7.70 -2.45
N ARG A 61 -3.59 -7.48 -2.58
CA ARG A 61 -4.55 -8.58 -2.83
C ARG A 61 -4.24 -9.33 -4.12
N ALA A 62 -3.89 -8.62 -5.19
CA ALA A 62 -3.49 -9.23 -6.45
C ALA A 62 -2.18 -10.03 -6.33
N ALA A 63 -1.23 -9.58 -5.52
CA ALA A 63 0.00 -10.30 -5.23
C ALA A 63 -0.27 -11.57 -4.40
N ILE A 64 -1.13 -11.47 -3.37
CA ILE A 64 -1.54 -12.60 -2.51
C ILE A 64 -2.23 -13.70 -3.33
N LYS A 65 -3.08 -13.33 -4.30
CA LYS A 65 -3.77 -14.31 -5.16
C LYS A 65 -2.88 -14.99 -6.20
N ARG A 66 -1.67 -14.47 -6.42
CA ARG A 66 -0.70 -15.01 -7.38
C ARG A 66 0.32 -15.95 -6.73
N ASP A 67 0.39 -15.94 -5.40
CA ASP A 67 1.22 -16.82 -4.56
C ASP A 67 0.41 -18.06 -4.16
#